data_AF-A0A7V0NDU3-F1
#
_entry.id   AF-A0A7V0NDU3-F1
#
_cell.length_a   1.000
_cell.length_b   1.000
_cell.length_c   1.000
_cell.angle_alpha   90.00
_cell.angle_beta   90.00
_cell.angle_gamma   90.00
#
_symmetry.space_group_name_H-M   'P 1'
#
loop_
_entity.id
_entity.type
_entity.pdbx_description
1 polymer ?
#
loop_
_entity_poly.entity_id
_entity_poly.type
_entity_poly.pdbx_seq_one_letter_code
_entity_poly.pdbx_strand_id
1 'polypeptide(L)' 'VVFDRVLMLRNGEGIQIGRPYLDGVRVVGEVEAVGKRPKVLIQRFRPKKGYRRLRGHRQPFMRTRIVTIERA' A
#
# COMPACT_ATOMS: atom_id res chain seq x y z
N VAL A 1 7.89 3.02 10.77
CA VAL A 1 7.59 1.81 9.97
C VAL A 1 8.83 1.48 9.16
N VAL A 2 9.31 0.24 9.24
CA VAL A 2 10.47 -0.23 8.48
C VAL A 2 9.97 -1.23 7.44
N PHE A 3 10.40 -1.07 6.19
CA PHE A 3 10.10 -1.99 5.11
C PHE A 3 11.37 -2.74 4.73
N ASP A 4 11.38 -4.04 5.05
CA ASP A 4 12.53 -4.94 4.78
C ASP A 4 12.46 -5.59 3.39
N ARG A 5 11.31 -5.51 2.72
CA ARG A 5 11.08 -6.13 1.41
C ARG A 5 11.29 -5.12 0.29
N VAL A 6 12.52 -5.01 -0.18
CA VAL A 6 12.89 -4.12 -1.29
C VAL A 6 13.24 -4.97 -2.53
N LEU A 7 12.58 -4.67 -3.65
CA LEU A 7 12.75 -5.42 -4.91
C LEU A 7 13.84 -4.83 -5.81
N MET A 8 14.00 -3.52 -5.80
CA MET A 8 14.87 -2.80 -6.71
C MET A 8 15.38 -1.53 -6.03
N LEU A 9 16.66 -1.26 -6.21
CA LEU A 9 17.31 -0.03 -5.77
C LEU A 9 18.07 0.56 -6.95
N ARG A 10 17.91 1.86 -7.19
CA ARG A 10 18.67 2.61 -8.18
C ARG A 10 19.43 3.72 -7.49
N ASN A 11 20.75 3.59 -7.48
CA ASN A 11 21.67 4.66 -7.10
C ASN A 11 22.32 5.15 -8.40
N GLY A 12 22.68 6.42 -8.52
CA GLY A 12 23.05 7.07 -9.80
C GLY A 12 24.05 6.31 -10.71
N GLU A 13 24.85 5.39 -10.16
CA GLU A 13 25.87 4.61 -10.87
C GLU A 13 25.45 3.17 -11.25
N GLY A 14 24.29 2.67 -10.79
CA GLY A 14 23.84 1.31 -11.11
C GLY A 14 22.46 0.92 -10.58
N ILE A 15 21.86 -0.12 -11.19
CA ILE A 15 20.59 -0.71 -10.80
C ILE A 15 20.87 -2.06 -10.13
N GLN A 16 20.38 -2.24 -8.91
CA GLN A 16 20.36 -3.52 -8.22
C GLN A 16 18.95 -4.10 -8.27
N ILE A 17 18.83 -5.33 -8.77
CA ILE A 17 17.58 -6.07 -8.90
C ILE A 17 17.64 -7.26 -7.96
N GLY A 18 16.70 -7.32 -7.01
CA GLY A 18 16.56 -8.44 -6.09
C GLY A 18 16.04 -9.69 -6.81
N ARG A 19 16.55 -10.86 -6.41
CA ARG A 19 16.03 -12.18 -6.80
C ARG A 19 15.92 -13.02 -5.51
N PRO A 20 14.87 -12.93 -4.67
CA PRO A 20 13.58 -12.23 -4.78
C PRO A 20 13.49 -10.86 -4.06
N TYR A 21 14.41 -10.54 -3.15
CA TYR A 21 14.55 -9.23 -2.48
C TYR A 21 16.03 -8.84 -2.42
N LEU A 22 16.33 -7.57 -2.11
CA LEU A 22 17.69 -7.10 -1.85
C LEU A 22 18.01 -7.26 -0.36
N ASP A 23 19.05 -8.04 -0.06
CA ASP A 23 19.55 -8.19 1.31
C ASP A 23 20.31 -6.91 1.73
N GLY A 24 20.12 -6.49 2.99
CA GLY A 24 20.79 -5.33 3.56
C GLY A 24 20.21 -3.96 3.20
N VAL A 25 19.08 -3.90 2.46
CA VAL A 25 18.40 -2.63 2.15
C VAL A 25 17.15 -2.48 3.00
N ARG A 26 17.02 -1.34 3.70
CA ARG A 26 15.84 -1.02 4.51
C ARG A 26 15.27 0.32 4.11
N VAL A 27 13.94 0.42 4.05
CA VAL A 27 13.26 1.70 3.85
C VAL A 27 12.59 2.11 5.16
N VAL A 28 13.01 3.24 5.71
CA VAL A 28 12.46 3.81 6.93
C VAL A 28 11.42 4.87 6.56
N GLY A 29 10.22 4.70 7.09
CA GLY A 29 9.12 5.63 6.89
C GLY A 29 8.39 5.97 8.20
N GLU A 30 7.78 7.14 8.22
CA GLU A 30 6.95 7.64 9.32
C GLU A 30 5.47 7.59 8.94
N VAL A 31 4.60 7.24 9.88
CA VAL A 31 3.15 7.23 9.64
C VAL A 31 2.61 8.63 9.90
N GLU A 32 2.24 9.33 8.84
CA GLU A 32 1.70 10.69 8.95
C GLU A 32 0.23 10.71 9.38
N ALA A 33 -0.56 9.76 8.86
CA ALA A 33 -2.00 9.76 9.11
C ALA A 33 -2.60 8.37 9.00
N VAL A 34 -3.55 8.09 9.89
CA VAL A 34 -4.41 6.90 9.82
C VAL A 34 -5.82 7.39 9.49
N GLY A 35 -6.42 6.84 8.45
CA GLY A 35 -7.67 7.37 7.93
C GLY A 35 -8.54 6.33 7.24
N LYS A 36 -9.69 6.80 6.75
CA LYS A 36 -10.64 6.01 5.97
C LYS A 36 -10.79 6.64 4.59
N ARG A 37 -10.66 5.83 3.54
CA ARG A 37 -10.85 6.27 2.15
C ARG A 37 -12.29 6.78 1.93
N PRO A 38 -12.54 7.51 0.82
CA PRO A 38 -13.88 7.88 0.41
C PRO A 38 -14.82 6.66 0.39
N LYS A 39 -16.10 6.90 0.67
CA LYS A 39 -17.11 5.83 0.74
C LYS A 39 -17.35 5.28 -0.66
N VAL A 40 -17.05 4.00 -0.86
CA VAL A 40 -17.44 3.28 -2.07
C VAL A 40 -18.81 2.66 -1.84
N LEU A 41 -19.76 2.99 -2.72
CA LEU A 41 -21.11 2.44 -2.69
C LEU A 41 -21.15 1.15 -3.51
N ILE A 42 -21.45 0.03 -2.87
CA ILE A 42 -21.63 -1.26 -3.51
C ILE A 42 -23.13 -1.51 -3.58
N GLN A 43 -23.69 -1.35 -4.78
CA GLN A 43 -25.07 -1.70 -5.05
C GLN A 43 -25.11 -3.10 -5.67
N ARG A 44 -25.89 -4.00 -5.07
CA ARG A 44 -26.17 -5.32 -5.62
C ARG A 44 -27.64 -5.39 -5.97
N PHE A 45 -27.93 -5.71 -7.23
CA PHE A 45 -29.29 -5.87 -7.74
C PHE A 45 -29.41 -7.22 -8.45
N ARG A 46 -30.52 -7.94 -8.22
CA ARG A 46 -30.89 -9.12 -9.02
C ARG A 46 -32.29 -8.89 -9.60
N PRO A 47 -32.44 -8.89 -10.95
CA PRO A 47 -33.73 -8.68 -11.60
C PRO A 47 -34.76 -9.73 -11.16
N LYS A 48 -36.03 -9.33 -11.05
CA LYS A 48 -37.20 -10.21 -10.78
C LYS A 48 -37.09 -11.08 -9.50
N LYS A 49 -36.16 -10.76 -8.59
CA LYS A 49 -35.97 -11.46 -7.30
C LYS A 49 -36.24 -10.57 -6.08
N GLY A 50 -36.73 -9.34 -6.28
CA GLY A 50 -36.92 -8.36 -5.20
C GLY A 50 -35.62 -7.97 -4.48
N TYR A 51 -34.46 -8.39 -4.99
CA TYR A 51 -33.18 -8.24 -4.31
C TYR A 51 -32.47 -6.97 -4.78
N ARG A 52 -32.47 -5.98 -3.91
CA ARG A 52 -31.71 -4.73 -4.04
C ARG A 52 -31.06 -4.41 -2.70
N ARG A 53 -29.73 -4.41 -2.65
CA ARG A 53 -28.96 -4.07 -1.45
C ARG A 53 -27.97 -2.97 -1.78
N LEU A 54 -27.95 -1.93 -0.96
CA LEU A 54 -26.97 -0.86 -1.02
C LEU A 54 -26.12 -0.92 0.25
N ARG A 55 -24.82 -1.12 0.11
CA ARG A 55 -23.87 -1.12 1.23
C ARG A 55 -22.72 -0.19 0.92
N GLY A 56 -22.33 0.63 1.89
CA GLY A 56 -21.09 1.40 1.81
C GLY A 56 -19.92 0.63 2.36
N HIS A 57 -18.76 0.78 1.73
CA HIS A 57 -17.47 0.39 2.31
C HIS A 57 -16.55 1.61 2.40
N ARG A 58 -15.83 1.74 3.51
CA ARG A 58 -14.76 2.71 3.68
C ARG A 58 -13.50 1.95 4.05
N GLN A 59 -12.57 1.88 3.10
CA GLN A 59 -11.32 1.16 3.31
C GLN A 59 -10.43 1.93 4.28
N PRO A 60 -10.00 1.36 5.41
CA PRO A 60 -8.98 1.96 6.26
C PRO A 60 -7.64 2.00 5.51
N PHE A 61 -6.90 3.08 5.69
CA PHE A 61 -5.56 3.24 5.13
C PHE A 61 -4.64 3.97 6.11
N MET A 62 -3.34 3.76 5.93
CA MET A 62 -2.29 4.54 6.60
C MET A 62 -1.50 5.26 5.52
N ARG A 63 -1.33 6.57 5.68
CA ARG A 63 -0.42 7.37 4.87
C ARG A 63 0.93 7.34 5.54
N THR A 64 1.93 6.78 4.85
CA THR A 64 3.31 6.69 5.34
C THR A 64 4.17 7.57 4.45
N ARG A 65 4.96 8.47 5.06
CA ARG A 65 6.00 9.24 4.38
C ARG A 65 7.30 8.46 4.46
N ILE A 66 8.00 8.37 3.32
CA ILE A 66 9.33 7.75 3.28
C ILE A 66 10.36 8.80 3.67
N VAL A 67 11.20 8.48 4.66
CA VAL A 67 12.18 9.41 5.23
C VAL A 67 13.57 9.08 4.70
N THR A 68 13.97 7.82 4.79
CA THR A 68 15.34 7.42 4.43
C THR A 68 15.36 6.01 3.87
N ILE A 69 16.28 5.78 2.95
CA ILE A 69 16.64 4.45 2.46
C ILE A 69 18.02 4.15 3.06
N GLU A 70 18.07 3.19 3.94
CA GLU A 70 19.28 2.75 4.61
C GLU A 70 19.89 1.55 3.89
N ARG A 71 21.22 1.53 3.86
CA ARG A 71 22.02 0.42 3.37
C ARG A 71 22.87 -0.08 4.53
N ALA A 72 22.72 -1.35 4.88
CA ALA A 72 23.65 -2.07 5.76
C ALA A 72 24.85 -2.57 4.96
#